data_AF-A0A8I1LFW3-F1
#
_entry.id   AF-A0A8I1LFW3-F1
#
_cell.length_a   1.000
_cell.length_b   1.000
_cell.length_c   1.000
_cell.angle_alpha   90.00
_cell.angle_beta   90.00
_cell.angle_gamma   90.00
#
_symmetry.space_group_name_H-M   'P 1'
#
loop_
_entity.id
_entity.type
_entity.pdbx_description
1 polymer ?
#
loop_
_entity_poly.entity_id
_entity_poly.type
_entity_poly.pdbx_seq_one_letter_code
_entity_poly.pdbx_strand_id
1 'polypeptide(L)'
;MRDICLSWGNLLLSHGQFDEALAICTHTEHLLTMDEDCVALRYRLYLLNKAPLKARELLGSYRRELIHLGYEKDEAEEMISDLVRDNDEKSFSD
;
A
#
# COMPACT_ATOMS: atom_id res chain seq x y z
N MET A 1 15.67 2.08 -6.19
CA MET A 1 14.40 2.62 -6.74
C MET A 1 13.31 2.61 -5.69
N ARG A 2 13.04 1.48 -5.03
CA ARG A 2 12.21 1.36 -3.82
C ARG A 2 12.26 2.57 -2.87
N ASP A 3 13.41 2.84 -2.29
CA ASP A 3 13.54 3.88 -1.26
C ASP A 3 13.24 5.29 -1.79
N ILE A 4 13.49 5.52 -3.09
CA ILE A 4 13.17 6.79 -3.76
C ILE A 4 11.64 6.91 -3.88
N CYS A 5 10.95 5.85 -4.33
CA CYS A 5 9.49 5.84 -4.45
C CYS A 5 8.80 6.02 -3.10
N LEU A 6 9.28 5.31 -2.07
CA LEU A 6 8.75 5.44 -0.70
C LEU A 6 9.00 6.83 -0.13
N SER A 7 10.22 7.37 -0.29
CA SER A 7 10.54 8.72 0.20
C SER A 7 9.73 9.79 -0.51
N TRP A 8 9.60 9.70 -1.84
CA TRP A 8 8.83 10.66 -2.64
C TRP A 8 7.33 10.55 -2.37
N GLY A 9 6.78 9.33 -2.27
CA GLY A 9 5.37 9.14 -1.98
C GLY A 9 5.00 9.62 -0.57
N ASN A 10 5.86 9.38 0.43
CA ASN A 10 5.67 9.93 1.78
C ASN A 10 5.77 11.46 1.80
N LEU A 11 6.71 12.05 1.06
CA LEU A 11 6.84 13.50 0.94
C LEU A 11 5.58 14.13 0.33
N LEU A 12 5.10 13.58 -0.79
CA LEU A 12 3.90 14.06 -1.46
C LEU A 12 2.64 13.87 -0.60
N LEU A 13 2.56 12.76 0.14
CA LEU A 13 1.52 12.52 1.14
C LEU A 13 1.53 13.60 2.23
N SER A 14 2.71 13.98 2.75
CA SER A 14 2.84 15.06 3.74
C SER A 14 2.45 16.44 3.21
N HIS A 15 2.47 16.62 1.89
CA HIS A 15 2.05 17.85 1.20
C HIS A 15 0.62 17.80 0.66
N GLY A 16 -0.14 16.72 0.93
CA GLY A 16 -1.52 16.56 0.45
C GLY A 16 -1.66 16.31 -1.06
N GLN A 17 -0.55 16.03 -1.75
CA GLN A 17 -0.49 15.76 -3.19
C GLN A 17 -0.74 14.27 -3.46
N PHE A 18 -1.96 13.82 -3.16
CA PHE A 18 -2.30 12.40 -3.18
C PHE A 18 -2.28 11.80 -4.59
N ASP A 19 -2.74 12.54 -5.59
CA ASP A 19 -2.81 12.05 -6.97
C ASP A 19 -1.41 11.86 -7.57
N GLU A 20 -0.47 12.79 -7.33
CA GLU A 20 0.93 12.63 -7.74
C GLU A 20 1.62 11.48 -7.01
N ALA A 21 1.40 11.35 -5.70
CA ALA A 21 1.96 10.25 -4.91
C ALA A 21 1.49 8.88 -5.46
N LEU A 22 0.22 8.81 -5.84
CA LEU A 22 -0.41 7.61 -6.39
C LEU A 22 0.10 7.31 -7.80
N ALA A 23 0.33 8.34 -8.63
CA ALA A 23 0.92 8.19 -9.94
C ALA A 23 2.32 7.59 -9.88
N ILE A 24 3.17 8.07 -8.96
CA ILE A 24 4.52 7.51 -8.75
C ILE A 24 4.44 6.05 -8.32
N CYS A 25 3.62 5.73 -7.33
CA CYS A 25 3.49 4.36 -6.84
C CYS A 25 2.96 3.39 -7.91
N THR A 26 2.05 3.86 -8.76
CA THR A 26 1.49 3.06 -9.86
C THR A 26 2.52 2.83 -10.96
N HIS A 27 3.32 3.84 -11.30
CA HIS A 27 4.34 3.70 -12.35
C HIS A 27 5.46 2.73 -11.95
N THR A 28 5.66 2.54 -10.66
CA THR A 28 6.66 1.60 -10.12
C THR A 28 6.05 0.30 -9.60
N GLU A 29 4.75 0.05 -9.85
CA GLU A 29 4.02 -1.12 -9.36
C GLU A 29 4.69 -2.43 -9.78
N HIS A 30 5.16 -2.54 -11.03
CA HIS A 30 5.83 -3.74 -11.54
C HIS A 30 7.19 -4.02 -10.89
N LEU A 31 7.79 -3.01 -10.25
CA LEU A 31 9.09 -3.11 -9.58
C LEU A 31 8.94 -3.37 -8.08
N LEU A 32 7.74 -3.13 -7.53
CA LEU A 32 7.47 -3.05 -6.10
C LEU A 32 6.24 -3.87 -5.70
N THR A 33 5.78 -4.78 -6.56
CA THR A 33 4.53 -5.54 -6.39
C THR A 33 4.47 -6.28 -5.06
N MET A 34 5.63 -6.64 -4.51
CA MET A 34 5.81 -7.42 -3.27
C MET A 34 6.47 -6.66 -2.12
N ASP A 35 6.66 -5.36 -2.29
CA ASP A 35 7.19 -4.56 -1.21
C ASP A 35 6.05 -4.12 -0.29
N GLU A 36 5.99 -4.74 0.89
CA GLU A 36 4.98 -4.49 1.92
C GLU A 36 4.86 -3.00 2.26
N ASP A 37 5.98 -2.28 2.33
CA ASP A 37 6.00 -0.83 2.57
C ASP A 37 5.30 -0.05 1.43
N CYS A 38 5.45 -0.51 0.18
CA CYS A 38 4.79 0.11 -0.97
C CYS A 38 3.30 -0.22 -1.00
N VAL A 39 2.92 -1.44 -0.64
CA VAL A 39 1.50 -1.83 -0.51
C VAL A 39 0.84 -1.00 0.58
N ALA A 40 1.50 -0.83 1.73
CA ALA A 40 1.03 0.00 2.84
C ALA A 40 0.85 1.47 2.42
N LEU A 41 1.86 2.06 1.75
CA LEU A 41 1.79 3.44 1.27
C LEU A 41 0.64 3.65 0.27
N ARG A 42 0.47 2.73 -0.69
CA ARG A 42 -0.63 2.79 -1.67
C ARG A 42 -1.99 2.62 -1.02
N TYR A 43 -2.10 1.70 -0.06
CA TYR A 43 -3.32 1.50 0.72
C TYR A 43 -3.73 2.80 1.43
N ARG A 44 -2.79 3.43 2.14
CA ARG A 44 -3.01 4.73 2.80
C ARG A 44 -3.43 5.82 1.81
N LEU A 45 -2.77 5.92 0.66
CA LEU A 45 -3.11 6.89 -0.39
C LEU A 45 -4.52 6.69 -0.95
N TYR A 46 -4.95 5.44 -1.17
CA TYR A 46 -6.32 5.16 -1.61
C TYR A 46 -7.37 5.52 -0.56
N LEU A 47 -7.09 5.31 0.72
CA LEU A 47 -7.99 5.72 1.80
C LEU A 47 -8.12 7.24 1.87
N LEU A 48 -6.99 7.96 1.85
CA LEU A 48 -6.96 9.43 1.89
C LEU A 48 -7.63 10.06 0.67
N ASN A 49 -7.47 9.45 -0.51
CA ASN A 49 -8.13 9.89 -1.75
C ASN A 49 -9.59 9.41 -1.88
N LYS A 50 -10.22 8.96 -0.78
CA LYS A 50 -11.62 8.48 -0.74
C LYS A 50 -11.92 7.41 -1.81
N ALA A 51 -10.96 6.54 -2.08
CA ALA A 51 -11.04 5.47 -3.07
C ALA A 51 -11.02 4.07 -2.39
N PRO A 52 -11.99 3.74 -1.51
CA PRO A 52 -11.97 2.50 -0.72
C PRO A 52 -12.09 1.24 -1.58
N LEU A 53 -12.73 1.32 -2.75
CA LEU A 53 -12.80 0.19 -3.70
C LEU A 53 -11.40 -0.16 -4.23
N LYS A 54 -10.60 0.85 -4.58
CA LYS A 54 -9.22 0.64 -5.03
C LYS A 54 -8.33 0.11 -3.91
N ALA A 55 -8.53 0.58 -2.68
CA ALA A 55 -7.85 0.04 -1.51
C ALA A 55 -8.13 -1.46 -1.33
N ARG A 56 -9.40 -1.87 -1.48
CA ARG A 56 -9.80 -3.29 -1.41
C ARG A 56 -9.23 -4.12 -2.56
N GLU A 57 -9.23 -3.59 -3.78
CA GLU A 57 -8.63 -4.24 -4.95
C GLU A 57 -7.14 -4.47 -4.77
N LEU A 58 -6.41 -3.48 -4.23
CA LEU A 58 -4.99 -3.58 -3.90
C LEU A 58 -4.74 -4.75 -2.93
N LEU A 59 -5.47 -4.82 -1.81
CA LEU A 59 -5.35 -5.92 -0.85
C LEU A 59 -5.67 -7.28 -1.48
N GLY A 60 -6.68 -7.34 -2.34
CA GLY A 60 -7.03 -8.57 -3.07
C GLY A 60 -5.93 -9.03 -4.04
N SER A 61 -5.25 -8.10 -4.70
CA SER A 61 -4.09 -8.40 -5.54
C SER A 61 -2.89 -8.84 -4.72
N TYR A 62 -2.59 -8.14 -3.62
CA TYR A 62 -1.50 -8.49 -2.71
C TYR A 62 -1.68 -9.91 -2.15
N ARG A 63 -2.90 -10.25 -1.71
CA ARG A 63 -3.27 -11.59 -1.26
C ARG A 63 -2.97 -12.67 -2.31
N ARG A 64 -3.41 -12.47 -3.55
CA ARG A 64 -3.23 -13.45 -4.63
C ARG A 64 -1.76 -13.73 -4.90
N GLU A 65 -0.95 -12.68 -4.84
CA GLU A 65 0.47 -12.77 -5.10
C GLU A 65 1.22 -13.44 -3.93
N LEU A 66 0.86 -13.16 -2.68
CA LEU A 66 1.37 -13.92 -1.51
C LEU A 66 1.12 -15.43 -1.66
N ILE A 67 -0.11 -15.81 -2.02
CA ILE A 67 -0.46 -17.21 -2.28
C ILE A 67 0.36 -17.77 -3.46
N HIS A 68 0.58 -16.99 -4.51
CA HIS A 68 1.39 -17.40 -5.65
C HIS A 68 2.86 -17.68 -5.26
N LEU A 69 3.39 -16.95 -4.29
CA LEU A 69 4.73 -17.13 -3.74
C LEU A 69 4.84 -18.29 -2.73
N GLY A 70 3.73 -18.97 -2.45
CA GLY A 70 3.70 -20.15 -1.59
C GLY A 70 3.47 -19.85 -0.10
N TYR A 71 3.05 -18.63 0.25
CA TYR A 71 2.53 -18.35 1.59
C TYR A 71 1.22 -19.12 1.79
N GLU A 72 1.04 -19.65 3.00
CA GLU A 72 -0.22 -20.26 3.37
C GLU A 72 -1.32 -19.20 3.42
N LYS A 73 -2.56 -19.64 3.22
CA LYS A 73 -3.71 -18.73 3.19
C LYS A 73 -3.82 -17.90 4.46
N ASP A 74 -3.56 -18.53 5.61
CA ASP A 74 -3.69 -17.87 6.92
C ASP A 74 -2.55 -16.88 7.15
N GLU A 75 -1.32 -17.19 6.70
CA GLU A 75 -0.17 -16.26 6.74
C GLU A 75 -0.44 -15.02 5.89
N ALA A 76 -0.98 -15.21 4.68
CA ALA A 76 -1.31 -14.09 3.79
C ALA A 76 -2.40 -13.18 4.39
N GLU A 77 -3.36 -13.74 5.13
CA GLU A 77 -4.41 -12.97 5.80
C GLU A 77 -3.88 -12.24 7.04
N GLU A 78 -2.96 -12.84 7.78
CA GLU A 78 -2.27 -12.21 8.92
C GLU A 78 -1.47 -10.99 8.45
N MET A 79 -0.67 -11.13 7.40
CA MET A 79 0.08 -10.01 6.81
C MET A 79 -0.84 -8.86 6.36
N ILE A 80 -1.96 -9.17 5.72
CA ILE A 80 -2.94 -8.16 5.30
C ILE A 80 -3.59 -7.49 6.53
N SER A 81 -3.92 -8.27 7.55
CA SER A 81 -4.53 -7.76 8.77
C SER A 81 -3.59 -6.80 9.51
N ASP A 82 -2.31 -7.15 9.62
CA ASP A 82 -1.28 -6.30 10.22
C ASP A 82 -1.10 -5.01 9.43
N LEU A 83 -1.02 -5.10 8.10
CA LEU A 83 -0.91 -3.92 7.23
C LEU A 83 -2.09 -2.96 7.40
N VAL A 84 -3.32 -3.49 7.51
CA VAL A 84 -4.52 -2.66 7.72
C VAL A 84 -4.49 -2.02 9.11
N ARG A 85 -4.18 -2.79 10.16
CA ARG A 85 -4.10 -2.28 11.54
C ARG A 85 -3.08 -1.15 11.66
N ASP A 86 -1.89 -1.34 11.11
CA ASP A 86 -0.80 -0.36 11.17
C ASP A 86 -1.14 0.96 10.45
N ASN A 87 -2.00 0.91 9.43
CA ASN A 87 -2.46 2.10 8.72
C ASN A 87 -3.65 2.78 9.41
N ASP A 88 -4.53 2.02 10.05
CA ASP A 88 -5.61 2.58 10.86
C ASP A 88 -5.04 3.31 12.09
N GLU A 89 -4.05 2.74 12.78
CA GLU A 89 -3.40 3.38 13.95
C GLU A 89 -2.68 4.69 13.59
N LYS A 90 -2.03 4.74 12.42
CA LYS A 90 -1.38 5.96 11.89
C LYS A 90 -2.38 7.03 11.43
N SER A 91 -3.66 6.70 11.29
CA SER A 91 -4.72 7.65 10.92
C SER A 91 -5.27 8.43 12.13
N PHE A 92 -4.95 8.01 13.36
CA PHE A 92 -5.38 8.65 14.61
C PHE A 92 -4.27 9.41 15.36
N SER A 93 -3.07 9.50 14.78
CA SER A 93 -1.90 10.11 15.44
C SER A 93 -1.52 11.53 14.94
N ASP A 94 -2.34 12.15 14.08
CA ASP A 94 -2.17 13.55 13.62
C ASP A 94 -3.31 14.45 14.11
#